data_AF-A0A9W8XF59-F1
#
_entry.id   AF-A0A9W8XF59-F1
#
_cell.length_a   1.000
_cell.length_b   1.000
_cell.length_c   1.000
_cell.angle_alpha   90.00
_cell.angle_beta   90.00
_cell.angle_gamma   90.00
#
_symmetry.space_group_name_H-M   'P 1'
#
loop_
_entity.id
_entity.type
_entity.pdbx_description
1 polymer ?
#
loop_
_entity_poly.entity_id
_entity_poly.type
_entity_poly.pdbx_seq_one_letter_code
_entity_poly.pdbx_strand_id
1 'polypeptide(L)'
;MGFAELPKELLQAILNHAISVRGMKRGLRLRLLNKRFAAEVIDTIYTYRMLDTRFAKRLYAQIPPMPPFTASYLEYRIHNAEDGVAPYPRLGFLRKIARDVVAENESLEYDACVQLLCRLISEGGEPRVYQVFCPALSLPTTFYEGDGDYFDTLFATAVVTNTTPIVERYMGSYRYGGFKALFAPSEYEFYRLAARYADTATLALFLSTRYSYRVDIRRRNEMLVAAAAVGRLSAFRLIHGSRIEEAPWDFEGREKVFDDALGTPSLDVWHEVIRLRATYGSPSVISEDRKTKLLADCVGEGPSWDTLSGRMPQVL
;
A
#
# COMPACT_ATOMS: atom_id res chain seq x y z
N MET A 1 0.34 -12.21 -45.14
CA MET A 1 0.16 -11.31 -44.00
C MET A 1 0.76 -11.95 -42.77
N GLY A 2 1.70 -11.29 -42.13
CA GLY A 2 2.29 -11.76 -40.88
C GLY A 2 1.35 -11.50 -39.70
N PHE A 3 1.50 -12.25 -38.61
CA PHE A 3 0.78 -12.00 -37.35
C PHE A 3 0.97 -10.56 -36.81
N ALA A 4 2.06 -9.91 -37.22
CA ALA A 4 2.38 -8.52 -36.89
C ALA A 4 1.58 -7.47 -37.69
N GLU A 5 0.78 -7.86 -38.69
CA GLU A 5 -0.03 -6.95 -39.50
C GLU A 5 -1.51 -7.02 -39.14
N LEU A 6 -1.89 -7.90 -38.20
CA LEU A 6 -3.27 -8.05 -37.78
C LEU A 6 -3.78 -6.76 -37.09
N PRO A 7 -5.03 -6.35 -37.35
CA PRO A 7 -5.74 -5.37 -36.53
C PRO A 7 -5.72 -5.73 -35.04
N LYS A 8 -5.73 -4.71 -34.18
CA LYS A 8 -5.64 -4.86 -32.73
C LYS A 8 -6.73 -5.79 -32.20
N GLU A 9 -7.95 -5.61 -32.67
CA GLU A 9 -9.14 -6.33 -32.23
C GLU A 9 -9.04 -7.82 -32.55
N LEU A 10 -8.57 -8.17 -33.76
CA LEU A 10 -8.37 -9.56 -34.17
C LEU A 10 -7.23 -10.21 -33.37
N LEU A 11 -6.14 -9.48 -33.15
CA LEU A 11 -5.03 -9.97 -32.34
C LEU A 11 -5.48 -10.23 -30.89
N GLN A 12 -6.22 -9.32 -30.27
CA GLN A 12 -6.75 -9.48 -28.92
C GLN A 12 -7.73 -10.65 -28.80
N ALA A 13 -8.60 -10.86 -29.80
CA ALA A 13 -9.49 -12.02 -29.84
C ALA A 13 -8.70 -13.34 -29.90
N ILE A 14 -7.66 -13.41 -30.74
CA ILE A 14 -6.78 -14.58 -30.83
C ILE A 14 -6.04 -14.80 -29.51
N LEU A 15 -5.49 -13.73 -28.91
CA LEU A 15 -4.79 -13.79 -27.63
C LEU A 15 -5.73 -14.26 -26.52
N ASN A 16 -6.95 -13.73 -26.44
CA ASN A 16 -7.94 -14.17 -25.46
C ASN A 16 -8.21 -15.67 -25.57
N HIS A 17 -8.48 -16.15 -26.79
CA HIS A 17 -8.69 -17.58 -27.03
C HIS A 17 -7.46 -18.42 -26.64
N ALA A 18 -6.27 -18.01 -27.08
CA ALA A 18 -5.03 -18.70 -26.78
C ALA A 18 -4.73 -18.77 -25.28
N ILE A 19 -4.92 -17.65 -24.55
CA ILE A 19 -4.72 -17.56 -23.10
C ILE A 19 -5.76 -18.42 -22.37
N SER A 20 -7.02 -18.38 -22.80
CA SER A 20 -8.11 -19.15 -22.19
C SER A 20 -7.88 -20.66 -22.32
N VAL A 21 -7.47 -21.13 -23.51
CA VAL A 21 -7.23 -22.56 -23.76
C VAL A 21 -5.92 -23.05 -23.14
N ARG A 22 -4.84 -22.26 -23.19
CA ARG A 22 -3.49 -22.70 -22.79
C ARG A 22 -3.10 -22.25 -21.37
N GLY A 23 -3.90 -21.41 -20.74
CA GLY A 23 -3.70 -20.85 -19.41
C GLY A 23 -2.81 -19.60 -19.36
N MET A 24 -3.03 -18.79 -18.32
CA MET A 24 -2.39 -17.49 -18.08
C MET A 24 -0.86 -17.54 -18.14
N LYS A 25 -0.23 -18.58 -17.56
CA LYS A 25 1.23 -18.73 -17.55
C LYS A 25 1.82 -18.84 -18.96
N ARG A 26 1.17 -19.60 -19.85
CA ARG A 26 1.62 -19.75 -21.25
C ARG A 26 1.30 -18.49 -22.05
N GLY A 27 0.13 -17.88 -21.79
CA GLY A 27 -0.27 -16.58 -22.32
C GLY A 27 0.77 -15.48 -22.10
N LEU A 28 1.20 -15.30 -20.85
CA LEU A 28 2.18 -14.28 -20.46
C LEU A 28 3.55 -14.46 -21.13
N ARG A 29 3.92 -15.68 -21.56
CA ARG A 29 5.17 -15.90 -22.31
C ARG A 29 5.15 -15.28 -23.70
N LEU A 30 3.97 -15.05 -24.28
CA LEU A 30 3.85 -14.38 -25.57
C LEU A 30 4.39 -12.94 -25.53
N ARG A 31 4.46 -12.33 -24.33
CA ARG A 31 5.10 -11.02 -24.12
C ARG A 31 6.58 -11.00 -24.49
N LEU A 32 7.24 -12.16 -24.55
CA LEU A 32 8.66 -12.27 -24.88
C LEU A 32 8.94 -12.22 -26.39
N LEU A 33 7.90 -12.27 -27.24
CA LEU A 33 8.07 -12.27 -28.69
C LEU A 33 8.54 -10.91 -29.22
N ASN A 34 7.86 -9.82 -28.82
CA ASN A 34 8.24 -8.44 -29.12
C ASN A 34 7.44 -7.45 -28.24
N LYS A 35 7.82 -6.16 -28.28
CA LYS A 35 7.19 -5.09 -27.50
C LYS A 35 5.68 -4.96 -27.75
N ARG A 36 5.22 -5.13 -29.00
CA ARG A 36 3.79 -5.06 -29.34
C ARG A 36 3.01 -6.19 -28.69
N PHE A 37 3.48 -7.43 -28.80
CA PHE A 37 2.86 -8.57 -28.10
C PHE A 37 2.92 -8.40 -26.58
N ALA A 38 3.97 -7.79 -26.05
CA ALA A 38 4.08 -7.50 -24.62
C ALA A 38 2.93 -6.60 -24.12
N ALA A 39 2.63 -5.53 -24.86
CA ALA A 39 1.51 -4.63 -24.58
C ALA A 39 0.16 -5.32 -24.82
N GLU A 40 -0.04 -5.91 -26.00
CA GLU A 40 -1.33 -6.50 -26.38
C GLU A 40 -1.76 -7.67 -25.49
N VAL A 41 -0.82 -8.46 -24.95
CA VAL A 41 -1.14 -9.51 -23.98
C VAL A 41 -1.68 -8.92 -22.69
N ILE A 42 -1.10 -7.82 -22.19
CA ILE A 42 -1.56 -7.16 -20.96
C ILE A 42 -2.91 -6.49 -21.22
N ASP A 43 -3.06 -5.75 -22.32
CA ASP A 43 -4.32 -5.15 -22.74
C ASP A 43 -5.42 -6.22 -22.86
N THR A 44 -5.13 -7.35 -23.49
CA THR A 44 -6.09 -8.47 -23.61
C THR A 44 -6.52 -8.98 -22.23
N ILE A 45 -5.58 -9.17 -21.30
CA ILE A 45 -5.89 -9.61 -19.93
C ILE A 45 -6.85 -8.62 -19.26
N TYR A 46 -6.66 -7.32 -19.50
CA TYR A 46 -7.43 -6.23 -18.90
C TYR A 46 -8.82 -6.17 -19.51
N THR A 47 -8.90 -6.03 -20.83
CA THR A 47 -10.14 -5.92 -21.61
C THR A 47 -11.07 -7.11 -21.38
N TYR A 48 -10.54 -8.34 -21.36
CA TYR A 48 -11.35 -9.54 -21.14
C TYR A 48 -11.47 -9.94 -19.65
N ARG A 49 -11.03 -9.08 -18.73
CA ARG A 49 -11.15 -9.26 -17.27
C ARG A 49 -10.67 -10.63 -16.78
N MET A 50 -9.57 -11.12 -17.34
CA MET A 50 -9.17 -12.53 -17.23
C MET A 50 -8.68 -12.93 -15.82
N LEU A 51 -8.49 -11.98 -14.90
CA LEU A 51 -8.05 -12.27 -13.52
C LEU A 51 -9.20 -12.30 -12.51
N ASP A 52 -10.42 -11.92 -12.90
CA ASP A 52 -11.54 -11.75 -11.98
C ASP A 52 -11.86 -13.02 -11.23
N THR A 53 -12.06 -14.10 -11.96
CA THR A 53 -12.36 -15.41 -11.39
C THR A 53 -11.22 -15.92 -10.51
N ARG A 54 -9.97 -15.52 -10.77
CA ARG A 54 -8.83 -15.89 -9.91
C ARG A 54 -8.85 -15.07 -8.63
N PHE A 55 -9.04 -13.76 -8.72
CA PHE A 55 -9.05 -12.87 -7.58
C PHE A 55 -10.29 -13.02 -6.70
N ALA A 56 -11.43 -13.43 -7.26
CA ALA A 56 -12.64 -13.74 -6.52
C ALA A 56 -12.62 -15.10 -5.79
N LYS A 57 -11.54 -15.90 -5.94
CA LYS A 57 -11.42 -17.20 -5.27
C LYS A 57 -10.47 -17.07 -4.09
N ARG A 58 -10.98 -17.34 -2.88
CA ARG A 58 -10.16 -17.42 -1.68
C ARG A 58 -9.25 -18.64 -1.77
N LEU A 59 -7.94 -18.42 -1.86
CA LEU A 59 -6.97 -19.52 -1.94
C LEU A 59 -6.60 -19.98 -0.53
N TYR A 60 -7.08 -21.17 -0.13
CA TYR A 60 -6.81 -21.77 1.20
C TYR A 60 -5.46 -22.51 1.29
N ALA A 61 -4.73 -22.65 0.18
CA ALA A 61 -3.44 -23.33 0.08
C ALA A 61 -2.38 -22.41 -0.56
N GLN A 62 -1.13 -22.88 -0.68
CA GLN A 62 0.05 -22.17 -1.22
C GLN A 62 -0.34 -21.06 -2.20
N ILE A 63 -0.36 -19.82 -1.69
CA ILE A 63 -0.79 -18.65 -2.45
C ILE A 63 0.31 -18.35 -3.47
N PRO A 64 0.07 -18.54 -4.78
CA PRO A 64 1.05 -18.15 -5.78
C PRO A 64 1.30 -16.64 -5.67
N PRO A 65 2.55 -16.18 -5.91
CA PRO A 65 2.85 -14.77 -5.84
C PRO A 65 1.91 -13.97 -6.75
N MET A 66 1.55 -12.78 -6.28
CA MET A 66 0.70 -11.87 -7.05
C MET A 66 1.42 -11.50 -8.36
N PRO A 67 0.70 -11.48 -9.50
CA PRO A 67 1.29 -10.99 -10.73
C PRO A 67 1.85 -9.58 -10.55
N PRO A 68 3.01 -9.24 -11.15
CA PRO A 68 3.61 -7.91 -10.99
C PRO A 68 2.75 -6.76 -11.53
N PHE A 69 1.77 -7.07 -12.39
CA PHE A 69 0.80 -6.13 -12.97
C PHE A 69 -0.54 -6.10 -12.21
N THR A 70 -0.59 -6.60 -10.96
CA THR A 70 -1.83 -6.64 -10.16
C THR A 70 -2.35 -5.23 -9.86
N ALA A 71 -1.46 -4.30 -9.46
CA ALA A 71 -1.86 -2.93 -9.17
C ALA A 71 -2.45 -2.22 -10.40
N SER A 72 -1.79 -2.33 -11.56
CA SER A 72 -2.29 -1.75 -12.81
C SER A 72 -3.55 -2.44 -13.35
N TYR A 73 -3.74 -3.73 -13.06
CA TYR A 73 -5.02 -4.41 -13.33
C TYR A 73 -6.14 -3.86 -12.44
N LEU A 74 -5.88 -3.65 -11.15
CA LEU A 74 -6.84 -3.05 -10.22
C LEU A 74 -7.23 -1.64 -10.68
N GLU A 75 -6.26 -0.83 -11.07
CA GLU A 75 -6.46 0.52 -11.62
C GLU A 75 -7.41 0.47 -12.83
N TYR A 76 -7.07 -0.33 -13.86
CA TYR A 76 -7.94 -0.52 -15.02
C TYR A 76 -9.37 -0.89 -14.61
N ARG A 77 -9.51 -1.75 -13.60
CA ARG A 77 -10.81 -2.23 -13.12
C ARG A 77 -11.60 -1.21 -12.31
N ILE A 78 -10.93 -0.32 -11.59
CA ILE A 78 -11.57 0.81 -10.92
C ILE A 78 -12.00 1.86 -11.95
N HIS A 79 -11.20 2.15 -12.98
CA HIS A 79 -11.58 3.08 -14.05
C HIS A 79 -12.72 2.54 -14.93
N ASN A 80 -12.81 1.23 -15.12
CA ASN A 80 -13.82 0.57 -15.96
C ASN A 80 -14.89 -0.20 -15.17
N ALA A 81 -15.03 0.07 -13.87
CA ALA A 81 -16.16 -0.44 -13.08
C ALA A 81 -17.48 0.07 -13.66
N GLU A 82 -18.48 -0.81 -13.67
CA GLU A 82 -19.83 -0.52 -14.14
C GLU A 82 -20.60 0.24 -13.06
N ASP A 83 -21.35 1.27 -13.45
CA ASP A 83 -22.26 1.97 -12.55
C ASP A 83 -23.56 1.14 -12.44
N GLY A 84 -23.78 0.47 -11.30
CA GLY A 84 -24.97 -0.37 -11.08
C GLY A 84 -24.72 -1.58 -10.17
N VAL A 85 -25.52 -2.66 -10.34
CA VAL A 85 -25.31 -3.94 -9.64
C VAL A 85 -24.12 -4.67 -10.26
N ALA A 86 -22.93 -4.14 -10.01
CA ALA A 86 -21.69 -4.72 -10.48
C ALA A 86 -21.41 -6.03 -9.73
N PRO A 87 -20.78 -7.02 -10.39
CA PRO A 87 -20.40 -8.27 -9.73
C PRO A 87 -19.45 -8.05 -8.55
N TYR A 88 -18.65 -6.98 -8.59
CA TYR A 88 -17.65 -6.62 -7.59
C TYR A 88 -17.88 -5.18 -7.09
N PRO A 89 -18.80 -4.96 -6.13
CA PRO A 89 -19.20 -3.62 -5.69
C PRO A 89 -18.06 -2.79 -5.11
N ARG A 90 -17.05 -3.45 -4.51
CA ARG A 90 -15.89 -2.80 -3.90
C ARG A 90 -15.03 -2.01 -4.91
N LEU A 91 -15.10 -2.32 -6.21
CA LEU A 91 -14.44 -1.51 -7.25
C LEU A 91 -15.09 -0.12 -7.38
N GLY A 92 -16.43 -0.07 -7.41
CA GLY A 92 -17.19 1.19 -7.43
C GLY A 92 -17.03 1.98 -6.13
N PHE A 93 -16.97 1.27 -5.00
CA PHE A 93 -16.66 1.84 -3.70
C PHE A 93 -15.29 2.56 -3.67
N LEU A 94 -14.22 1.90 -4.14
CA LEU A 94 -12.89 2.51 -4.22
C LEU A 94 -12.86 3.72 -5.16
N ARG A 95 -13.56 3.63 -6.30
CA ARG A 95 -13.74 4.76 -7.22
C ARG A 95 -14.39 5.95 -6.51
N LYS A 96 -15.44 5.71 -5.72
CA LYS A 96 -16.14 6.75 -4.95
C LYS A 96 -15.22 7.40 -3.91
N ILE A 97 -14.50 6.59 -3.13
CA ILE A 97 -13.53 7.10 -2.14
C ILE A 97 -12.48 7.99 -2.80
N ALA A 98 -11.90 7.56 -3.91
CA ALA A 98 -10.90 8.36 -4.62
C ALA A 98 -11.48 9.72 -5.07
N ARG A 99 -12.74 9.75 -5.54
CA ARG A 99 -13.41 11.01 -5.91
C ARG A 99 -13.63 11.92 -4.71
N ASP A 100 -14.12 11.38 -3.59
CA ASP A 100 -14.41 12.16 -2.38
C ASP A 100 -13.12 12.75 -1.77
N VAL A 101 -12.02 12.00 -1.79
CA VAL A 101 -10.71 12.48 -1.30
C VAL A 101 -10.15 13.58 -2.18
N VAL A 102 -10.28 13.46 -3.51
CA VAL A 102 -9.81 14.45 -4.48
C VAL A 102 -10.66 15.72 -4.42
N ALA A 103 -11.97 15.59 -4.21
CA ALA A 103 -12.87 16.74 -4.05
C ALA A 103 -12.50 17.62 -2.84
N GLU A 104 -11.85 17.06 -1.83
CA GLU A 104 -11.41 17.74 -0.61
C GLU A 104 -9.89 18.03 -0.61
N ASN A 105 -9.19 17.72 -1.70
CA ASN A 105 -7.76 17.97 -1.88
C ASN A 105 -7.45 18.35 -3.34
N GLU A 106 -7.54 19.64 -3.65
CA GLU A 106 -7.32 20.19 -5.00
C GLU A 106 -5.93 19.86 -5.59
N SER A 107 -4.94 19.56 -4.74
CA SER A 107 -3.58 19.21 -5.18
C SER A 107 -3.41 17.75 -5.58
N LEU A 108 -4.39 16.90 -5.27
CA LEU A 108 -4.32 15.46 -5.53
C LEU A 108 -5.04 15.11 -6.83
N GLU A 109 -4.30 14.56 -7.79
CA GLU A 109 -4.90 14.03 -9.01
C GLU A 109 -5.65 12.72 -8.75
N TYR A 110 -6.78 12.54 -9.45
CA TYR A 110 -7.61 11.33 -9.33
C TYR A 110 -6.84 10.05 -9.65
N ASP A 111 -6.11 10.04 -10.76
CA ASP A 111 -5.35 8.86 -11.19
C ASP A 111 -4.24 8.51 -10.20
N ALA A 112 -3.56 9.53 -9.64
CA ALA A 112 -2.54 9.33 -8.61
C ALA A 112 -3.12 8.72 -7.32
N CYS A 113 -4.32 9.15 -6.92
CA CYS A 113 -5.04 8.58 -5.78
C CYS A 113 -5.41 7.10 -6.02
N VAL A 114 -5.97 6.79 -7.19
CA VAL A 114 -6.32 5.41 -7.58
C VAL A 114 -5.08 4.52 -7.62
N GLN A 115 -3.99 4.98 -8.24
CA GLN A 115 -2.72 4.24 -8.30
C GLN A 115 -2.17 3.92 -6.92
N LEU A 116 -2.21 4.90 -5.99
CA LEU A 116 -1.79 4.67 -4.61
C LEU A 116 -2.66 3.60 -3.94
N LEU A 117 -3.98 3.69 -4.04
CA LEU A 117 -4.90 2.69 -3.47
C LEU A 117 -4.64 1.29 -4.04
N CYS A 118 -4.51 1.18 -5.37
CA CYS A 118 -4.23 -0.09 -6.03
C CYS A 118 -2.89 -0.69 -5.59
N ARG A 119 -1.86 0.15 -5.43
CA ARG A 119 -0.56 -0.27 -4.90
C ARG A 119 -0.70 -0.79 -3.47
N LEU A 120 -1.36 -0.07 -2.57
CA LEU A 120 -1.54 -0.48 -1.17
C LEU A 120 -2.33 -1.78 -1.03
N ILE A 121 -3.35 -1.97 -1.87
CA ILE A 121 -4.12 -3.22 -1.95
C ILE A 121 -3.20 -4.35 -2.43
N SER A 122 -2.47 -4.13 -3.51
CA SER A 122 -1.60 -5.14 -4.12
C SER A 122 -0.42 -5.54 -3.21
N GLU A 123 0.15 -4.60 -2.44
CA GLU A 123 1.18 -4.86 -1.42
C GLU A 123 0.66 -5.75 -0.28
N GLY A 124 -0.64 -5.73 -0.01
CA GLY A 124 -1.29 -6.62 0.97
C GLY A 124 -1.51 -8.05 0.49
N GLY A 125 -1.16 -8.35 -0.76
CA GLY A 125 -1.23 -9.68 -1.33
C GLY A 125 -2.65 -10.14 -1.66
N GLU A 126 -2.78 -11.45 -1.89
CA GLU A 126 -4.03 -12.09 -2.30
C GLU A 126 -5.21 -11.81 -1.35
N PRO A 127 -5.07 -11.81 -0.01
CA PRO A 127 -6.21 -11.58 0.87
C PRO A 127 -6.89 -10.21 0.66
N ARG A 128 -6.10 -9.15 0.40
CA ARG A 128 -6.65 -7.81 0.14
C ARG A 128 -7.25 -7.72 -1.26
N VAL A 129 -6.59 -8.29 -2.26
CA VAL A 129 -7.14 -8.34 -3.62
C VAL A 129 -8.46 -9.12 -3.65
N TYR A 130 -8.55 -10.23 -2.93
CA TYR A 130 -9.77 -11.00 -2.78
C TYR A 130 -10.92 -10.18 -2.19
N GLN A 131 -10.66 -9.33 -1.18
CA GLN A 131 -11.69 -8.46 -0.61
C GLN A 131 -12.26 -7.48 -1.65
N VAL A 132 -11.45 -6.98 -2.58
CA VAL A 132 -11.92 -6.13 -3.69
C VAL A 132 -12.78 -6.91 -4.68
N PHE A 133 -12.42 -8.16 -4.95
CA PHE A 133 -13.10 -9.05 -5.91
C PHE A 133 -14.12 -10.00 -5.26
N CYS A 134 -14.53 -9.74 -4.03
CA CYS A 134 -15.55 -10.55 -3.37
C CYS A 134 -16.89 -10.35 -4.09
N PRO A 135 -17.50 -11.39 -4.68
CA PRO A 135 -18.75 -11.25 -5.41
C PRO A 135 -19.88 -10.86 -4.47
N ALA A 136 -20.75 -9.93 -4.90
CA ALA A 136 -21.94 -9.51 -4.17
C ALA A 136 -22.72 -10.72 -3.61
N LEU A 137 -23.10 -11.66 -4.48
CA LEU A 137 -23.91 -12.84 -4.15
C LEU A 137 -23.34 -13.76 -3.06
N SER A 138 -22.06 -13.61 -2.69
CA SER A 138 -21.41 -14.46 -1.68
C SER A 138 -21.65 -14.01 -0.24
N LEU A 139 -22.29 -12.85 -0.03
CA LEU A 139 -22.56 -12.30 1.29
C LEU A 139 -24.08 -12.20 1.54
N PRO A 140 -24.56 -12.61 2.73
CA PRO A 140 -25.92 -12.31 3.16
C PRO A 140 -26.16 -10.80 3.03
N THR A 141 -27.35 -10.39 2.58
CA THR A 141 -27.75 -8.99 2.35
C THR A 141 -27.53 -8.06 3.54
N THR A 142 -27.30 -8.59 4.74
CA THR A 142 -26.96 -7.84 5.97
C THR A 142 -25.48 -7.46 6.12
N PHE A 143 -24.58 -7.95 5.25
CA PHE A 143 -23.13 -7.64 5.27
C PHE A 143 -22.69 -6.65 4.19
N TYR A 144 -23.62 -6.14 3.38
CA TYR A 144 -23.30 -5.10 2.43
C TYR A 144 -23.10 -3.79 3.18
N GLU A 145 -21.83 -3.41 3.29
CA GLU A 145 -21.39 -2.03 3.50
C GLU A 145 -22.23 -1.30 4.55
N GLY A 146 -22.07 -1.69 5.82
CA GLY A 146 -22.36 -0.72 6.87
C GLY A 146 -21.52 0.53 6.57
N ASP A 147 -22.09 1.72 6.74
CA ASP A 147 -21.41 3.00 6.54
C ASP A 147 -20.00 3.04 7.19
N GLY A 148 -19.76 2.21 8.21
CA GLY A 148 -18.45 2.00 8.83
C GLY A 148 -17.31 1.63 7.87
N ASP A 149 -17.49 0.65 6.97
CA ASP A 149 -16.40 0.25 6.06
C ASP A 149 -16.02 1.40 5.11
N TYR A 150 -17.03 2.18 4.71
CA TYR A 150 -16.87 3.38 3.89
C TYR A 150 -16.04 4.43 4.63
N PHE A 151 -16.48 4.82 5.82
CA PHE A 151 -15.80 5.85 6.58
C PHE A 151 -14.39 5.43 7.00
N ASP A 152 -14.17 4.17 7.37
CA ASP A 152 -12.84 3.67 7.72
C ASP A 152 -11.90 3.74 6.51
N THR A 153 -12.35 3.28 5.34
CA THR A 153 -11.51 3.31 4.14
C THR A 153 -11.30 4.74 3.64
N LEU A 154 -12.31 5.61 3.72
CA LEU A 154 -12.19 7.03 3.38
C LEU A 154 -11.18 7.73 4.30
N PHE A 155 -11.31 7.53 5.61
CA PHE A 155 -10.39 8.09 6.60
C PHE A 155 -8.97 7.57 6.41
N ALA A 156 -8.81 6.26 6.19
CA ALA A 156 -7.51 5.67 5.90
C ALA A 156 -6.87 6.31 4.67
N THR A 157 -7.67 6.51 3.62
CA THR A 157 -7.22 7.09 2.34
C THR A 157 -6.77 8.52 2.58
N ALA A 158 -7.61 9.33 3.23
CA ALA A 158 -7.30 10.72 3.55
C ALA A 158 -5.99 10.87 4.35
N VAL A 159 -5.70 9.95 5.28
CA VAL A 159 -4.44 9.96 6.03
C VAL A 159 -3.24 9.69 5.12
N VAL A 160 -3.32 8.71 4.21
CA VAL A 160 -2.18 8.37 3.32
C VAL A 160 -2.04 9.35 2.15
N THR A 161 -3.10 10.07 1.79
CA THR A 161 -3.10 11.10 0.74
C THR A 161 -2.96 12.52 1.29
N ASN A 162 -2.79 12.70 2.60
CA ASN A 162 -2.65 14.00 3.27
C ASN A 162 -3.83 14.95 3.06
N THR A 163 -5.05 14.39 2.96
CA THR A 163 -6.30 15.15 2.83
C THR A 163 -6.80 15.57 4.22
N THR A 164 -6.10 16.53 4.81
CA THR A 164 -6.31 17.02 6.19
C THR A 164 -7.77 17.34 6.54
N PRO A 165 -8.60 17.99 5.68
CA PRO A 165 -9.99 18.30 6.02
C PRO A 165 -10.84 17.06 6.37
N ILE A 166 -10.64 15.95 5.65
CA ILE A 166 -11.32 14.67 5.94
C ILE A 166 -10.75 14.09 7.24
N VAL A 167 -9.43 14.16 7.45
CA VAL A 167 -8.81 13.65 8.67
C VAL A 167 -9.37 14.37 9.89
N GLU A 168 -9.44 15.70 9.89
CA GLU A 168 -10.03 16.49 10.99
C GLU A 168 -11.49 16.10 11.26
N ARG A 169 -12.29 15.97 10.19
CA ARG A 169 -13.72 15.64 10.27
C ARG A 169 -13.97 14.27 10.92
N TYR A 170 -13.20 13.26 10.54
CA TYR A 170 -13.45 11.87 10.94
C TYR A 170 -12.61 11.38 12.11
N MET A 171 -11.57 12.11 12.51
CA MET A 171 -10.70 11.73 13.63
C MET A 171 -11.46 11.54 14.96
N GLY A 172 -12.53 12.31 15.21
CA GLY A 172 -13.38 12.16 16.40
C GLY A 172 -14.33 10.96 16.36
N SER A 173 -14.62 10.44 15.17
CA SER A 173 -15.50 9.29 14.95
C SER A 173 -14.73 7.99 14.79
N TYR A 174 -13.39 8.05 14.73
CA TYR A 174 -12.51 6.88 14.68
C TYR A 174 -12.71 6.01 15.94
N ARG A 175 -13.33 4.84 15.75
CA ARG A 175 -13.64 3.91 16.85
C ARG A 175 -12.51 2.91 17.03
N TYR A 176 -11.93 2.90 18.23
CA TYR A 176 -10.97 1.88 18.63
C TYR A 176 -11.64 0.49 18.62
N GLY A 177 -11.01 -0.49 17.97
CA GLY A 177 -11.43 -1.89 17.90
C GLY A 177 -12.42 -2.23 16.78
N GLY A 178 -12.80 -1.27 15.94
CA GLY A 178 -13.76 -1.48 14.83
C GLY A 178 -13.20 -1.26 13.43
N PHE A 179 -11.99 -0.72 13.33
CA PHE A 179 -11.44 -0.20 12.07
C PHE A 179 -11.15 -1.30 11.04
N LYS A 180 -11.78 -1.21 9.86
CA LYS A 180 -11.66 -2.21 8.78
C LYS A 180 -11.51 -1.57 7.40
N ALA A 181 -10.52 -0.70 7.24
CA ALA A 181 -10.21 -0.16 5.92
C ALA A 181 -9.75 -1.25 4.95
N LEU A 182 -10.17 -1.17 3.69
CA LEU A 182 -9.95 -2.23 2.69
C LEU A 182 -8.46 -2.55 2.43
N PHE A 183 -7.61 -1.53 2.44
CA PHE A 183 -6.16 -1.67 2.26
C PHE A 183 -5.37 -1.70 3.58
N ALA A 184 -6.07 -1.60 4.71
CA ALA A 184 -5.52 -1.65 6.06
C ALA A 184 -6.49 -2.38 7.01
N PRO A 185 -6.68 -3.70 6.83
CA PRO A 185 -7.69 -4.48 7.56
C PRO A 185 -7.47 -4.57 9.07
N SER A 186 -6.38 -4.01 9.60
CA SER A 186 -6.15 -3.89 11.03
C SER A 186 -5.64 -2.49 11.36
N GLU A 187 -5.91 -2.05 12.59
CA GLU A 187 -5.36 -0.80 13.11
C GLU A 187 -3.83 -0.77 13.00
N TYR A 188 -3.15 -1.86 13.35
CA TYR A 188 -1.69 -1.96 13.27
C TYR A 188 -1.17 -1.63 11.86
N GLU A 189 -1.77 -2.22 10.83
CA GLU A 189 -1.40 -1.92 9.45
C GLU A 189 -1.71 -0.48 9.06
N PHE A 190 -2.83 0.06 9.51
CA PHE A 190 -3.18 1.46 9.28
C PHE A 190 -2.17 2.43 9.89
N TYR A 191 -1.75 2.23 11.14
CA TYR A 191 -0.72 3.05 11.78
C TYR A 191 0.62 2.96 11.05
N ARG A 192 1.01 1.77 10.57
CA ARG A 192 2.21 1.61 9.73
C ARG A 192 2.09 2.39 8.42
N LEU A 193 0.93 2.36 7.77
CA LEU A 193 0.71 3.13 6.54
C LEU A 193 0.71 4.64 6.80
N ALA A 194 0.08 5.12 7.87
CA ALA A 194 0.15 6.51 8.28
C ALA A 194 1.61 6.95 8.47
N ALA A 195 2.42 6.17 9.18
CA ALA A 195 3.84 6.47 9.35
C ALA A 195 4.65 6.47 8.04
N ARG A 196 4.27 5.60 7.07
CA ARG A 196 4.94 5.53 5.75
C ARG A 196 4.55 6.69 4.83
N TYR A 197 3.29 7.11 4.81
CA TYR A 197 2.77 8.00 3.76
C TYR A 197 2.32 9.38 4.25
N ALA A 198 1.81 9.50 5.49
CA ALA A 198 1.27 10.76 5.99
C ALA A 198 2.37 11.81 6.17
N ASP A 199 2.18 13.05 5.71
CA ASP A 199 3.08 14.16 5.93
C ASP A 199 3.15 14.55 7.41
N THR A 200 4.03 15.49 7.75
CA THR A 200 4.24 15.84 9.16
C THR A 200 3.01 16.51 9.77
N ALA A 201 2.22 17.26 9.00
CA ALA A 201 1.03 17.95 9.50
C ALA A 201 -0.13 16.96 9.73
N THR A 202 -0.44 16.12 8.74
CA THR A 202 -1.45 15.07 8.86
C THR A 202 -1.08 14.07 9.95
N LEU A 203 0.19 13.66 10.04
CA LEU A 203 0.66 12.75 11.08
C LEU A 203 0.60 13.39 12.48
N ALA A 204 0.92 14.69 12.60
CA ALA A 204 0.81 15.40 13.87
C ALA A 204 -0.64 15.48 14.34
N LEU A 205 -1.56 15.81 13.43
CA LEU A 205 -2.99 15.80 13.70
C LEU A 205 -3.43 14.42 14.19
N PHE A 206 -3.05 13.37 13.46
CA PHE A 206 -3.37 11.98 13.76
C PHE A 206 -2.77 11.46 15.08
N LEU A 207 -1.63 11.98 15.52
CA LEU A 207 -0.98 11.63 16.78
C LEU A 207 -1.42 12.53 17.96
N SER A 208 -1.92 13.73 17.67
CA SER A 208 -2.41 14.68 18.68
C SER A 208 -3.72 14.25 19.34
N THR A 209 -4.34 13.20 18.80
CA THR A 209 -5.69 12.80 19.15
C THR A 209 -5.78 12.31 20.60
N ARG A 210 -6.48 13.10 21.43
CA ARG A 210 -6.69 12.83 22.86
C ARG A 210 -7.65 11.66 23.15
N TYR A 211 -8.23 11.03 22.12
CA TYR A 211 -9.24 9.99 22.31
C TYR A 211 -8.66 8.66 22.84
N SER A 212 -7.34 8.45 22.74
CA SER A 212 -6.70 7.35 23.47
C SER A 212 -6.19 7.84 24.83
N TYR A 213 -6.86 7.42 25.90
CA TYR A 213 -6.47 7.68 27.29
C TYR A 213 -5.06 7.16 27.62
N ARG A 214 -4.50 6.26 26.80
CA ARG A 214 -3.14 5.72 26.96
C ARG A 214 -2.41 5.64 25.63
N VAL A 215 -1.11 5.87 25.65
CA VAL A 215 -0.25 5.63 24.49
C VAL A 215 -0.09 4.11 24.32
N ASP A 216 -0.51 3.58 23.18
CA ASP A 216 -0.21 2.20 22.81
C ASP A 216 1.25 2.11 22.36
N ILE A 217 2.10 1.58 23.24
CA ILE A 217 3.55 1.51 22.99
C ILE A 217 3.87 0.61 21.80
N ARG A 218 3.17 -0.52 21.65
CA ARG A 218 3.40 -1.44 20.54
C ARG A 218 3.14 -0.76 19.21
N ARG A 219 2.03 -0.03 19.12
CA ARG A 219 1.66 0.78 17.95
C ARG A 219 2.71 1.83 17.65
N ARG A 220 3.15 2.60 18.66
CA ARG A 220 4.19 3.62 18.50
C ARG A 220 5.49 3.02 17.95
N ASN A 221 5.89 1.84 18.43
CA ASN A 221 7.07 1.12 17.93
C ASN A 221 6.92 0.72 16.45
N GLU A 222 5.76 0.16 16.08
CA GLU A 222 5.50 -0.26 14.70
C GLU A 222 5.47 0.93 13.73
N MET A 223 4.92 2.07 14.15
CA MET A 223 4.98 3.32 13.39
C MET A 223 6.42 3.81 13.22
N LEU A 224 7.22 3.78 14.29
CA LEU A 224 8.62 4.22 14.26
C LEU A 224 9.42 3.40 13.25
N VAL A 225 9.30 2.06 13.29
CA VAL A 225 9.94 1.15 12.34
C VAL A 225 9.43 1.38 10.92
N ALA A 226 8.12 1.59 10.74
CA ALA A 226 7.53 1.83 9.44
C ALA A 226 8.01 3.15 8.80
N ALA A 227 8.13 4.23 9.58
CA ALA A 227 8.71 5.49 9.12
C ALA A 227 10.20 5.35 8.78
N ALA A 228 10.94 4.57 9.58
CA ALA A 228 12.35 4.29 9.32
C ALA A 228 12.54 3.48 8.02
N ALA A 229 11.73 2.45 7.79
CA ALA A 229 11.81 1.59 6.61
C ALA A 229 11.65 2.36 5.27
N VAL A 230 11.00 3.52 5.28
CA VAL A 230 10.88 4.41 4.10
C VAL A 230 11.79 5.65 4.18
N GLY A 231 12.67 5.73 5.18
CA GLY A 231 13.66 6.80 5.31
C GLY A 231 13.10 8.17 5.70
N ARG A 232 11.93 8.23 6.34
CA ARG A 232 11.23 9.50 6.63
C ARG A 232 11.60 10.07 7.99
N LEU A 233 12.71 10.81 8.04
CA LEU A 233 13.24 11.40 9.28
C LEU A 233 12.25 12.27 10.06
N SER A 234 11.50 13.16 9.38
CA SER A 234 10.54 14.05 10.06
C SER A 234 9.41 13.27 10.74
N ALA A 235 8.86 12.26 10.06
CA ALA A 235 7.84 11.37 10.62
C ALA A 235 8.43 10.56 11.79
N PHE A 236 9.64 10.02 11.62
CA PHE A 236 10.34 9.28 12.66
C PHE A 236 10.53 10.10 13.95
N ARG A 237 11.04 11.34 13.83
CA ARG A 237 11.21 12.25 14.97
C ARG A 237 9.89 12.64 15.60
N LEU A 238 8.86 12.91 14.79
CA LEU A 238 7.52 13.23 15.29
C LEU A 238 6.92 12.07 16.09
N ILE A 239 7.01 10.84 15.58
CA ILE A 239 6.52 9.63 16.27
C ILE A 239 7.30 9.39 17.56
N HIS A 240 8.63 9.56 17.53
CA HIS A 240 9.49 9.43 18.71
C HIS A 240 9.13 10.44 19.80
N GLY A 241 8.95 11.72 19.45
CA GLY A 241 8.63 12.79 20.40
C GLY A 241 7.16 12.79 20.86
N SER A 242 6.26 12.12 20.15
CA SER A 242 4.83 12.14 20.44
C SER A 242 4.51 11.55 21.82
N ARG A 243 3.90 12.38 22.68
CA ARG A 243 3.43 12.04 24.04
C ARG A 243 4.51 11.34 24.89
N ILE A 244 5.77 11.73 24.71
CA ILE A 244 6.90 11.15 25.44
C ILE A 244 6.80 11.40 26.96
N GLU A 245 6.20 12.52 27.36
CA GLU A 245 5.97 12.83 28.78
C GLU A 245 4.91 11.94 29.42
N GLU A 246 3.90 11.51 28.64
CA GLU A 246 2.82 10.66 29.13
C GLU A 246 3.20 9.18 29.15
N ALA A 247 3.99 8.74 28.16
CA ALA A 247 4.50 7.39 28.07
C ALA A 247 5.96 7.43 27.61
N PRO A 248 6.90 7.59 28.56
CA PRO A 248 8.32 7.57 28.27
C PRO A 248 8.70 6.31 27.49
N TRP A 249 9.74 6.44 26.68
CA TRP A 249 10.30 5.29 26.02
C TRP A 249 11.04 4.44 27.04
N ASP A 250 10.42 3.32 27.38
CA ASP A 250 11.08 2.21 28.04
C ASP A 250 11.48 1.20 26.96
N PHE A 251 12.78 1.16 26.65
CA PHE A 251 13.35 0.25 25.67
C PHE A 251 13.90 -1.04 26.31
N GLU A 252 13.67 -1.26 27.60
CA GLU A 252 14.07 -2.50 28.26
C GLU A 252 13.41 -3.70 27.54
N GLY A 253 14.24 -4.58 26.97
CA GLY A 253 13.78 -5.73 26.16
C GLY A 253 13.18 -5.38 24.79
N ARG A 254 13.35 -4.15 24.28
CA ARG A 254 12.80 -3.69 22.99
C ARG A 254 13.87 -3.27 21.98
N GLU A 255 15.08 -3.78 22.14
CA GLU A 255 16.23 -3.57 21.25
C GLU A 255 15.88 -3.84 19.78
N LYS A 256 15.00 -4.81 19.56
CA LYS A 256 14.46 -5.16 18.24
C LYS A 256 13.86 -3.97 17.47
N VAL A 257 13.26 -2.99 18.14
CA VAL A 257 12.67 -1.81 17.47
C VAL A 257 13.75 -0.98 16.78
N PHE A 258 14.86 -0.72 17.48
CA PHE A 258 15.99 -0.02 16.89
C PHE A 258 16.70 -0.89 15.86
N ASP A 259 16.85 -2.19 16.10
CA ASP A 259 17.47 -3.10 15.14
C ASP A 259 16.70 -3.19 13.82
N ASP A 260 15.36 -3.19 13.89
CA ASP A 260 14.50 -3.16 12.71
C ASP A 260 14.55 -1.79 12.03
N ALA A 261 14.63 -0.69 12.79
CA ALA A 261 14.77 0.67 12.24
C ALA A 261 16.14 0.94 11.59
N LEU A 262 17.20 0.20 11.98
CA LEU A 262 18.51 0.28 11.34
C LEU A 262 18.53 -0.24 9.90
N GLY A 263 17.51 -1.01 9.48
CA GLY A 263 17.29 -1.41 8.09
C GLY A 263 16.78 -0.30 7.18
N THR A 264 16.91 0.96 7.59
CA THR A 264 16.46 2.12 6.84
C THR A 264 17.34 2.40 5.62
N PRO A 265 16.76 2.84 4.48
CA PRO A 265 17.55 3.32 3.34
C PRO A 265 18.11 4.73 3.53
N SER A 266 17.76 5.44 4.61
CA SER A 266 18.16 6.83 4.86
C SER A 266 19.27 6.95 5.90
N LEU A 267 20.41 7.54 5.50
CA LEU A 267 21.54 7.79 6.40
C LEU A 267 21.15 8.69 7.58
N ASP A 268 20.27 9.67 7.37
CA ASP A 268 19.85 10.58 8.44
C ASP A 268 19.00 9.85 9.49
N VAL A 269 18.09 8.98 9.04
CA VAL A 269 17.31 8.12 9.96
C VAL A 269 18.26 7.17 10.70
N TRP A 270 19.25 6.61 10.02
CA TRP A 270 20.24 5.73 10.63
C TRP A 270 21.01 6.46 11.75
N HIS A 271 21.54 7.66 11.50
CA HIS A 271 22.19 8.48 12.51
C HIS A 271 21.27 8.80 13.69
N GLU A 272 20.00 9.13 13.40
CA GLU A 272 19.00 9.39 14.44
C GLU A 272 18.76 8.14 15.32
N VAL A 273 18.67 6.95 14.71
CA VAL A 273 18.52 5.67 15.45
C VAL A 273 19.73 5.42 16.34
N ILE A 274 20.96 5.60 15.84
CA ILE A 274 22.18 5.44 16.64
C ILE A 274 22.21 6.41 17.82
N ARG A 275 21.83 7.67 17.59
CA ARG A 275 21.73 8.69 18.64
C ARG A 275 20.73 8.28 19.72
N LEU A 276 19.56 7.77 19.33
CA LEU A 276 18.55 7.29 20.27
C LEU A 276 19.03 6.06 21.04
N ARG A 277 19.68 5.08 20.40
CA ARG A 277 20.26 3.92 21.09
C ARG A 277 21.21 4.35 22.21
N ALA A 278 22.11 5.29 21.92
CA ALA A 278 23.03 5.84 22.92
C ALA A 278 22.29 6.55 24.06
N THR A 279 21.22 7.29 23.74
CA THR A 279 20.40 8.02 24.73
C THR A 279 19.67 7.07 25.69
N TYR A 280 19.21 5.91 25.20
CA TYR A 280 18.47 4.93 25.99
C TYR A 280 19.33 3.77 26.52
N GLY A 281 20.67 3.90 26.51
CA GLY A 281 21.59 2.89 27.04
C GLY A 281 21.58 1.56 26.28
N SER A 282 21.05 1.54 25.05
CA SER A 282 21.13 0.37 24.17
C SER A 282 22.54 0.26 23.58
N PRO A 283 23.16 -0.93 23.52
CA PRO A 283 24.49 -1.10 22.98
C PRO A 283 24.62 -0.47 21.59
N SER A 284 25.62 0.39 21.40
CA SER A 284 25.95 0.96 20.09
C SER A 284 26.59 -0.06 19.15
N VAL A 285 27.08 -1.17 19.70
CA VAL A 285 27.69 -2.25 18.94
C VAL A 285 26.60 -3.06 18.24
N ILE A 286 26.43 -2.81 16.95
CA ILE A 286 25.65 -3.66 16.04
C ILE A 286 26.47 -4.93 15.79
N SER A 287 25.84 -6.11 15.86
CA SER A 287 26.53 -7.37 15.58
C SER A 287 27.07 -7.42 14.14
N GLU A 288 28.23 -8.05 13.95
CA GLU A 288 28.85 -8.18 12.61
C GLU A 288 27.93 -8.89 11.60
N ASP A 289 27.18 -9.90 12.05
CA ASP A 289 26.18 -10.58 11.23
C ASP A 289 25.10 -9.62 10.73
N ARG A 290 24.67 -8.68 11.59
CA ARG A 290 23.67 -7.69 11.22
C ARG A 290 24.24 -6.62 10.30
N LYS A 291 25.48 -6.17 10.52
CA LYS A 291 26.17 -5.27 9.58
C LYS A 291 26.28 -5.91 8.20
N THR A 292 26.68 -7.18 8.15
CA THR A 292 26.79 -7.96 6.91
C THR A 292 25.45 -8.07 6.22
N LYS A 293 24.37 -8.36 6.97
CA LYS A 293 23.01 -8.40 6.42
C LYS A 293 22.56 -7.05 5.88
N LEU A 294 22.76 -5.97 6.63
CA LEU A 294 22.39 -4.61 6.19
C LEU A 294 23.15 -4.22 4.92
N LEU A 295 24.45 -4.53 4.83
CA LEU A 295 25.24 -4.31 3.62
C LEU A 295 24.73 -5.17 2.45
N ALA A 296 24.40 -6.43 2.68
CA ALA A 296 23.84 -7.31 1.66
C ALA A 296 22.47 -6.81 1.16
N ASP A 297 21.61 -6.32 2.05
CA ASP A 297 20.32 -5.73 1.72
C ASP A 297 20.52 -4.45 0.90
N CYS A 298 21.45 -3.55 1.29
CA CYS A 298 21.80 -2.35 0.53
C CYS A 298 22.39 -2.65 -0.87
N VAL A 299 23.17 -3.73 -1.01
CA VAL A 299 23.75 -4.14 -2.30
C VAL A 299 22.72 -4.87 -3.17
N GLY A 300 21.86 -5.68 -2.57
CA GLY A 300 20.81 -6.44 -3.25
C GLY A 300 19.63 -5.57 -3.73
N GLU A 301 19.31 -4.50 -3.00
CA GLU A 301 18.33 -3.48 -3.38
C GLU A 301 18.93 -2.39 -4.30
N GLY A 302 20.00 -2.71 -5.04
CA GLY A 302 20.71 -1.79 -5.94
C GLY A 302 19.76 -0.80 -6.64
N PRO A 303 20.15 0.48 -6.76
CA PRO A 303 19.24 1.61 -6.81
C PRO A 303 18.06 1.34 -7.76
N SER A 304 16.88 1.16 -7.18
CA SER A 304 15.64 1.21 -7.94
C SER A 304 15.65 2.52 -8.73
N TRP A 305 15.65 2.43 -10.05
CA TRP A 305 15.71 3.61 -10.92
C TRP A 305 14.55 4.59 -10.67
N ASP A 306 13.48 4.14 -10.01
CA ASP A 306 12.33 4.95 -9.61
C ASP A 306 12.60 5.87 -8.40
N THR A 307 13.60 5.59 -7.55
CA THR A 307 13.98 6.50 -6.44
C THR A 307 15.01 7.55 -6.86
N LEU A 308 15.68 7.40 -7.99
CA LEU A 308 16.66 8.36 -8.51
C LEU A 308 16.05 9.42 -9.46
N SER A 309 14.83 9.22 -9.95
CA SER A 309 14.15 10.18 -10.84
C SER A 309 13.66 11.45 -10.13
N GLY A 310 13.71 11.51 -8.80
CA GLY A 310 13.15 12.61 -8.01
C GLY A 310 14.11 13.74 -7.66
N ARG A 311 15.42 13.52 -7.48
CA ARG A 311 16.36 14.58 -7.05
C ARG A 311 17.82 14.26 -7.40
N MET A 312 18.31 14.80 -8.51
CA MET A 312 19.69 15.28 -8.60
C MET A 312 19.66 16.71 -9.12
N PRO A 313 19.98 17.74 -8.31
CA PRO A 313 20.41 19.01 -8.85
C PRO A 313 21.76 18.78 -9.51
N GLN A 314 21.84 19.02 -10.82
CA GLN A 314 23.11 19.14 -11.51
C GLN A 314 23.87 20.32 -10.89
N VAL A 315 24.99 20.01 -10.24
CA VAL A 315 26.04 20.98 -9.94
C VAL A 315 27.31 20.41 -10.52
N LEU A 316 27.65 20.88 -11.73
CA LEU A 316 29.02 21.15 -12.12
C LEU A 316 29.33 22.59 -11.70
#